data_AF-A0A3A4XHT2-F1
#
_entry.id   AF-A0A3A4XHT2-F1
#
_cell.length_a   1.000
_cell.length_b   1.000
_cell.length_c   1.000
_cell.angle_alpha   90.00
_cell.angle_beta   90.00
_cell.angle_gamma   90.00
#
_symmetry.space_group_name_H-M   'P 1'
#
loop_
_entity.id
_entity.type
_entity.pdbx_description
1 polymer ?
#
loop_
_entity_poly.entity_id
_entity_poly.type
_entity_poly.pdbx_seq_one_letter_code
_entity_poly.pdbx_strand_id
1 'polypeptide(L)'
;MVSFGVLSVLLLLGVFLRAWLGFFQKLLFPASLIGGIAGLVLANTGILPLDKDMIQAFAYHLFNISFISVGLTPTEFQPKTGSKESAILKGSLWMAALQAVTFSLQALVGGIFVLLFVGIGWELFPTFGFLLPLAFNEGPGQALSIGKSWEAFGFAEASTIGLTLASLGFFFAFFVGVPLANRGIKRENTAKRPPAAFLGTAFCPRAKSGRAPAALPPTAPTSNAWPFTSPRSASSTC
;
A
#
# COMPACT_ATOMS: atom_id res chain seq x y z
N MET A 1 -17.22 -0.81 23.66
CA MET A 1 -16.96 -2.28 23.62
C MET A 1 -17.79 -3.00 22.56
N VAL A 2 -19.11 -2.79 22.49
CA VAL A 2 -19.98 -3.42 21.46
C VAL A 2 -19.54 -3.08 20.04
N SER A 3 -19.24 -1.81 19.76
CA SER A 3 -18.82 -1.37 18.44
C SER A 3 -17.49 -1.99 17.98
N PHE A 4 -16.58 -2.36 18.91
CA PHE A 4 -15.35 -3.08 18.56
C PHE A 4 -15.62 -4.53 18.12
N GLY A 5 -16.52 -5.22 18.81
CA GLY A 5 -16.97 -6.55 18.43
C GLY A 5 -17.64 -6.54 17.05
N VAL A 6 -18.48 -5.54 16.80
CA VAL A 6 -19.10 -5.31 15.49
C VAL A 6 -18.05 -5.10 14.39
N LEU A 7 -17.06 -4.22 14.61
CA LEU A 7 -15.98 -3.97 13.64
C LEU A 7 -15.19 -5.25 13.34
N SER A 8 -14.92 -6.07 14.35
CA SER A 8 -14.23 -7.35 14.18
C SER A 8 -15.04 -8.33 13.33
N VAL A 9 -16.35 -8.44 13.58
CA VAL A 9 -17.27 -9.28 12.77
C VAL A 9 -17.35 -8.77 11.33
N LEU A 10 -17.43 -7.45 11.13
CA LEU A 10 -17.45 -6.85 9.78
C LEU A 10 -16.14 -7.10 9.02
N LEU A 11 -15.00 -7.07 9.71
CA LEU A 11 -13.71 -7.40 9.12
C LEU A 11 -13.64 -8.87 8.70
N LEU A 12 -14.10 -9.79 9.57
CA LEU A 12 -14.19 -11.22 9.24
C LEU A 12 -15.14 -11.46 8.06
N LEU A 13 -16.28 -10.76 8.01
CA LEU A 13 -17.20 -10.80 6.88
C LEU A 13 -16.51 -10.30 5.60
N GLY A 14 -15.73 -9.22 5.67
CA GLY A 14 -14.94 -8.72 4.55
C GLY A 14 -13.90 -9.72 4.04
N VAL A 15 -13.23 -10.44 4.93
CA VAL A 15 -12.29 -11.52 4.58
C VAL A 15 -13.03 -12.66 3.88
N PHE A 16 -14.16 -13.10 4.44
CA PHE A 16 -14.99 -14.15 3.85
C PHE A 16 -15.52 -13.76 2.47
N LEU A 17 -16.04 -12.55 2.32
CA LEU A 17 -16.60 -12.06 1.06
C LEU A 17 -15.53 -11.91 -0.03
N ARG A 18 -14.32 -11.48 0.36
CA ARG A 18 -13.15 -11.44 -0.53
C ARG A 18 -12.72 -12.84 -0.99
N ALA A 19 -12.81 -13.84 -0.13
CA ALA A 19 -12.47 -15.22 -0.46
C ALA A 19 -13.49 -15.85 -1.43
N TRP A 20 -14.77 -15.50 -1.29
CA TRP A 20 -15.85 -16.05 -2.11
C TRP A 20 -15.93 -15.42 -3.50
N LEU A 21 -15.68 -14.11 -3.62
CA LEU A 21 -15.81 -13.37 -4.87
C LEU A 21 -14.46 -13.20 -5.59
N GLY A 22 -14.24 -14.01 -6.63
CA GLY A 22 -13.02 -13.97 -7.45
C GLY A 22 -12.73 -12.63 -8.16
N PHE A 23 -13.72 -11.72 -8.23
CA PHE A 23 -13.50 -10.35 -8.72
C PHE A 23 -12.63 -9.52 -7.76
N PHE A 24 -12.90 -9.60 -6.45
CA PHE A 24 -12.14 -8.90 -5.40
C PHE A 24 -10.76 -9.50 -5.13
N GLN A 25 -10.45 -10.66 -5.72
CA GLN A 25 -9.11 -11.24 -5.72
C GLN A 25 -8.25 -10.65 -6.84
N LYS A 26 -8.87 -10.21 -7.95
CA LYS A 26 -8.19 -9.64 -9.12
C LYS A 26 -7.92 -8.15 -8.98
N LEU A 27 -8.83 -7.40 -8.35
CA LEU A 27 -8.50 -6.09 -7.79
C LEU A 27 -7.81 -6.31 -6.45
N LEU A 28 -6.70 -5.62 -6.17
CA LEU A 28 -5.95 -5.70 -4.91
C LEU A 28 -6.72 -5.08 -3.72
N PHE A 29 -8.04 -5.28 -3.66
CA PHE A 29 -8.90 -4.71 -2.63
C PHE A 29 -8.61 -5.38 -1.27
N PRO A 30 -8.31 -4.58 -0.23
CA PRO A 30 -8.14 -5.11 1.10
C PRO A 30 -9.50 -5.56 1.68
N ALA A 31 -9.48 -6.63 2.46
CA ALA A 31 -10.68 -7.16 3.11
C ALA A 31 -11.33 -6.14 4.05
N SER A 32 -10.52 -5.25 4.66
CA SER A 32 -10.99 -4.17 5.51
C SER A 32 -11.87 -3.15 4.77
N LEU A 33 -11.57 -2.83 3.50
CA LEU A 33 -12.41 -1.92 2.72
C LEU A 33 -13.76 -2.54 2.40
N ILE A 34 -13.78 -3.83 2.04
CA ILE A 34 -15.02 -4.59 1.77
C ILE A 34 -15.88 -4.65 3.05
N GLY A 35 -15.26 -4.98 4.19
CA GLY A 35 -15.93 -4.96 5.49
C GLY A 35 -16.45 -3.57 5.88
N GLY A 36 -15.71 -2.50 5.55
CA GLY A 36 -16.12 -1.12 5.76
C GLY A 36 -17.34 -0.72 4.92
N ILE A 37 -17.40 -1.12 3.64
CA ILE A 37 -18.57 -0.88 2.77
C ILE A 37 -19.79 -1.63 3.30
N ALA A 38 -19.62 -2.91 3.65
CA ALA A 38 -20.70 -3.70 4.26
C ALA A 38 -21.17 -3.05 5.57
N GLY A 39 -20.23 -2.62 6.41
CA GLY A 39 -20.48 -1.89 7.65
C GLY A 39 -21.25 -0.59 7.43
N LEU A 40 -20.91 0.19 6.39
CA LEU A 40 -21.61 1.43 6.06
C LEU A 40 -23.05 1.17 5.60
N VAL A 41 -23.28 0.18 4.74
CA VAL A 41 -24.63 -0.21 4.30
C VAL A 41 -25.48 -0.64 5.49
N LEU A 42 -24.92 -1.52 6.33
CA LEU A 42 -25.59 -2.00 7.53
C LEU A 42 -25.80 -0.89 8.57
N ALA A 43 -24.87 0.06 8.73
CA ALA A 43 -25.04 1.21 9.61
C ALA A 43 -26.21 2.11 9.19
N ASN A 44 -26.40 2.30 7.87
CA ASN A 44 -27.54 3.08 7.34
C ASN A 44 -28.90 2.44 7.61
N THR A 45 -28.97 1.15 7.94
CA THR A 45 -30.23 0.50 8.36
C THR A 45 -30.62 0.81 9.81
N GLY A 46 -29.75 1.46 10.58
CA GLY A 46 -29.98 1.79 11.99
C GLY A 46 -29.87 0.61 12.96
N ILE A 47 -29.58 -0.59 12.46
CA ILE A 47 -29.55 -1.83 13.26
C ILE A 47 -28.27 -1.91 14.11
N LEU A 48 -27.17 -1.26 13.69
CA LEU A 48 -25.90 -1.36 14.41
C LEU A 48 -25.62 -0.17 15.33
N PRO A 49 -25.32 -0.43 16.60
CA PRO A 49 -24.83 0.59 17.52
C PRO A 49 -23.36 0.89 17.22
N LEU A 50 -23.12 1.74 16.22
CA LEU A 50 -21.80 2.24 15.86
C LEU A 50 -21.57 3.62 16.47
N ASP A 51 -20.61 3.68 17.38
CA ASP A 51 -20.11 4.96 17.88
C ASP A 51 -19.12 5.58 16.90
N LYS A 52 -19.42 6.80 16.44
CA LYS A 52 -18.63 7.51 15.43
C LYS A 52 -17.23 7.86 15.96
N ASP A 53 -17.15 8.35 17.19
CA ASP A 53 -15.90 8.77 17.81
C ASP A 53 -14.95 7.59 18.00
N MET A 54 -15.47 6.45 18.45
CA MET A 54 -14.68 5.23 18.58
C MET A 54 -14.18 4.72 17.21
N ILE A 55 -15.00 4.74 16.15
CA ILE A 55 -14.57 4.35 14.80
C ILE A 55 -13.46 5.26 14.29
N GLN A 56 -13.64 6.57 14.48
CA GLN A 56 -12.67 7.59 14.11
C GLN A 56 -11.34 7.41 14.86
N ALA A 57 -11.37 7.13 16.17
CA ALA A 57 -10.18 6.84 16.97
C ALA A 57 -9.48 5.55 16.50
N PHE A 58 -10.24 4.49 16.19
CA PHE A 58 -9.66 3.26 15.63
C PHE A 58 -8.98 3.52 14.28
N ALA A 59 -9.63 4.26 13.39
CA ALA A 59 -9.03 4.65 12.11
C ALA A 59 -7.71 5.40 12.34
N TYR A 60 -7.70 6.40 13.23
CA TYR A 60 -6.49 7.15 13.58
C TYR A 60 -5.33 6.24 14.03
N HIS A 61 -5.57 5.45 15.07
CA HIS A 61 -4.51 4.67 15.71
C HIS A 61 -4.03 3.51 14.84
N LEU A 62 -4.94 2.79 14.18
CA LEU A 62 -4.57 1.65 13.34
C LEU A 62 -3.81 2.10 12.08
N PHE A 63 -4.19 3.23 11.48
CA PHE A 63 -3.42 3.78 10.35
C PHE A 63 -2.02 4.24 10.78
N ASN A 64 -1.91 4.93 11.92
CA ASN A 64 -0.60 5.36 12.42
C ASN A 64 0.33 4.17 12.70
N ILE A 65 -0.19 3.11 13.34
CA ILE A 65 0.57 1.87 13.56
C ILE A 65 0.97 1.24 12.22
N SER A 66 0.08 1.23 11.23
CA SER A 66 0.38 0.69 9.90
C SER A 66 1.52 1.45 9.20
N PHE A 67 1.53 2.78 9.26
CA PHE A 67 2.60 3.59 8.67
C PHE A 67 3.94 3.40 9.39
N ILE A 68 3.93 3.32 10.73
CA ILE A 68 5.14 3.01 11.51
C ILE A 68 5.68 1.63 11.12
N SER A 69 4.81 0.62 11.01
CA SER A 69 5.20 -0.73 10.61
C SER A 69 5.83 -0.76 9.22
N VAL A 70 5.27 -0.03 8.25
CA VAL A 70 5.82 0.07 6.89
C VAL A 70 7.21 0.71 6.92
N GLY A 71 7.41 1.76 7.72
CA GLY A 71 8.71 2.42 7.88
C GLY A 71 9.78 1.52 8.54
N LEU A 72 9.38 0.64 9.45
CA LEU A 72 10.27 -0.31 10.13
C LEU A 72 10.51 -1.61 9.34
N THR A 73 9.74 -1.86 8.27
CA THR A 73 9.87 -3.09 7.48
C THR A 73 11.19 -3.07 6.70
N PRO A 74 12.09 -4.06 6.89
CA PRO A 74 13.37 -4.07 6.21
C PRO A 74 13.20 -4.11 4.70
N THR A 75 13.97 -3.27 3.99
CA THR A 75 13.95 -3.27 2.53
C THR A 75 14.83 -4.40 2.01
N GLU A 76 14.22 -5.38 1.33
CA GLU A 76 14.89 -6.50 0.63
C GLU A 76 15.62 -6.07 -0.66
N PHE A 77 15.63 -4.77 -0.96
CA PHE A 77 16.25 -4.24 -2.18
C PHE A 77 17.77 -4.44 -2.18
N GLN A 78 18.27 -5.17 -3.19
CA GLN A 78 19.68 -5.26 -3.52
C GLN A 78 19.96 -4.41 -4.77
N PRO A 79 20.72 -3.30 -4.67
CA PRO A 79 21.09 -2.49 -5.83
C PRO A 79 21.97 -3.30 -6.78
N LYS A 80 21.74 -3.19 -8.09
CA LYS A 80 22.61 -3.79 -9.12
C LYS A 80 23.96 -3.06 -9.24
N THR A 81 24.01 -1.78 -8.86
CA THR A 81 25.21 -0.93 -8.84
C THR A 81 25.06 0.14 -7.74
N GLY A 82 26.14 0.44 -7.02
CA GLY A 82 26.19 1.47 -5.95
C GLY A 82 25.90 0.95 -4.53
N SER A 83 26.08 1.81 -3.52
CA SER A 83 25.80 1.47 -2.12
C SER A 83 24.28 1.38 -1.86
N LYS A 84 23.86 0.42 -1.03
CA LYS A 84 22.46 0.22 -0.64
C LYS A 84 21.85 1.50 -0.05
N GLU A 85 22.62 2.21 0.76
CA GLU A 85 22.22 3.49 1.36
C GLU A 85 21.96 4.57 0.32
N SER A 86 22.83 4.74 -0.68
CA SER A 86 22.64 5.75 -1.73
C SER A 86 21.41 5.48 -2.58
N ALA A 87 21.11 4.20 -2.86
CA ALA A 87 19.91 3.83 -3.60
C ALA A 87 18.63 4.09 -2.81
N ILE A 88 18.61 3.78 -1.51
CA ILE A 88 17.48 4.08 -0.62
C ILE A 88 17.27 5.58 -0.50
N LEU A 89 18.34 6.35 -0.24
CA LEU A 89 18.27 7.82 -0.12
C LEU A 89 17.75 8.47 -1.40
N LYS A 90 18.24 8.03 -2.57
CA LYS A 90 17.73 8.52 -3.87
C LYS A 90 16.27 8.16 -4.07
N GLY A 91 15.85 6.95 -3.69
CA GLY A 91 14.46 6.52 -3.75
C GLY A 91 13.54 7.35 -2.86
N SER A 92 13.91 7.52 -1.59
CA SER A 92 13.18 8.34 -0.62
C SER A 92 13.11 9.81 -1.03
N LEU A 93 14.21 10.38 -1.53
CA LEU A 93 14.23 11.76 -2.02
C LEU A 93 13.35 11.93 -3.26
N TRP A 94 13.37 10.97 -4.18
CA TRP A 94 12.50 10.97 -5.35
C TRP A 94 11.02 10.87 -4.95
N MET A 95 10.68 10.00 -4.00
CA MET A 95 9.31 9.91 -3.47
C MET A 95 8.90 11.21 -2.78
N ALA A 96 9.78 11.83 -1.97
CA ALA A 96 9.51 13.10 -1.31
C ALA A 96 9.31 14.25 -2.31
N ALA A 97 10.11 14.31 -3.38
CA ALA A 97 9.95 15.31 -4.44
C ALA A 97 8.62 15.14 -5.19
N LEU A 98 8.27 13.90 -5.58
CA LEU A 98 6.98 13.61 -6.19
C LEU A 98 5.82 13.97 -5.26
N GLN A 99 5.95 13.65 -3.97
CA GLN A 99 4.95 13.99 -2.96
C GLN A 99 4.79 15.52 -2.84
N ALA A 100 5.87 16.29 -2.78
CA ALA A 100 5.81 17.74 -2.70
C ALA A 100 5.13 18.38 -3.93
N VAL A 101 5.45 17.89 -5.13
CA VAL A 101 4.86 18.39 -6.39
C VAL A 101 3.37 18.04 -6.46
N THR A 102 3.01 16.79 -6.19
CA THR A 102 1.62 16.33 -6.26
C THR A 102 0.76 16.95 -5.18
N PHE A 103 1.28 17.13 -3.97
CA PHE A 103 0.61 17.85 -2.88
C PHE A 103 0.33 19.29 -3.27
N SER A 104 1.33 20.02 -3.76
CA SER A 104 1.20 21.43 -4.14
C SER A 104 0.20 21.61 -5.29
N LEU A 105 0.23 20.70 -6.28
CA LEU A 105 -0.71 20.72 -7.39
C LEU A 105 -2.16 20.46 -6.92
N GLN A 106 -2.36 19.47 -6.05
CA GLN A 106 -3.68 19.18 -5.50
C GLN A 106 -4.19 20.30 -4.58
N ALA A 107 -3.30 20.93 -3.80
CA ALA A 107 -3.63 22.10 -3.00
C ALA A 107 -4.06 23.29 -3.87
N LEU A 108 -3.35 23.53 -4.98
CA LEU A 108 -3.70 24.58 -5.94
C LEU A 108 -5.06 24.31 -6.59
N VAL A 109 -5.29 23.08 -7.07
CA VAL A 109 -6.56 22.67 -7.66
C VAL A 109 -7.69 22.81 -6.64
N GLY A 110 -7.51 22.30 -5.42
CA GLY A 110 -8.47 22.44 -4.33
C GLY A 110 -8.76 23.90 -3.98
N GLY A 111 -7.74 24.75 -3.92
CA GLY A 111 -7.88 26.18 -3.68
C GLY A 111 -8.66 26.90 -4.79
N ILE A 112 -8.39 26.57 -6.06
CA ILE A 112 -9.15 27.10 -7.20
C ILE A 112 -10.63 26.71 -7.09
N PHE A 113 -10.94 25.46 -6.71
CA PHE A 113 -12.32 25.03 -6.48
C PHE A 113 -12.98 25.81 -5.35
N VAL A 114 -12.28 26.05 -4.24
CA VAL A 114 -12.80 26.89 -3.15
C VAL A 114 -13.13 28.29 -3.65
N LEU A 115 -12.22 28.95 -4.39
CA LEU A 115 -12.46 30.28 -4.94
C LEU A 115 -13.65 30.30 -5.91
N LEU A 116 -13.79 29.27 -6.75
CA LEU A 116 -14.91 29.14 -7.67
C LEU A 116 -16.25 29.02 -6.92
N PHE A 117 -16.33 28.14 -5.91
CA PHE A 117 -17.55 27.95 -5.14
C PHE A 117 -17.92 29.19 -4.32
N VAL A 118 -16.94 29.86 -3.72
CA VAL A 118 -17.14 31.15 -3.05
C VAL A 118 -17.62 32.22 -4.04
N GLY A 119 -17.07 32.25 -5.26
CA GLY A 119 -17.52 33.14 -6.33
C GLY A 119 -18.96 32.90 -6.80
N ILE A 120 -19.49 31.68 -6.60
CA ILE A 120 -20.89 31.31 -6.90
C ILE A 120 -21.80 31.55 -5.67
N GLY A 121 -21.25 32.05 -4.56
CA GLY A 121 -22.00 32.43 -3.35
C GLY A 121 -22.08 31.35 -2.27
N TRP A 122 -21.25 30.31 -2.33
CA TRP A 122 -21.19 29.29 -1.28
C TRP A 122 -20.18 29.69 -0.19
N GLU A 123 -20.56 29.55 1.08
CA GLU A 123 -19.66 29.80 2.20
C GLU A 123 -18.81 28.54 2.48
N LEU A 124 -17.58 28.51 1.95
CA LEU A 124 -16.60 27.46 2.24
C LEU A 124 -15.52 27.94 3.20
N PHE A 125 -15.06 27.06 4.06
CA PHE A 125 -13.93 27.34 4.94
C PHE A 125 -12.65 27.55 4.11
N PRO A 126 -11.79 28.54 4.43
CA PRO A 126 -10.63 28.88 3.59
C PRO A 126 -9.65 27.71 3.34
N THR A 127 -9.49 26.82 4.32
CA THR A 127 -8.59 25.66 4.21
C THR A 127 -9.25 24.43 3.60
N PHE A 128 -10.53 24.49 3.21
CA PHE A 128 -11.26 23.34 2.65
C PHE A 128 -10.53 22.71 1.45
N GLY A 129 -9.90 23.53 0.61
CA GLY A 129 -9.13 23.07 -0.55
C GLY A 129 -7.95 22.16 -0.19
N PHE A 130 -7.37 22.32 1.00
CA PHE A 130 -6.28 21.46 1.49
C PHE A 130 -6.77 20.07 1.93
N LEU A 131 -8.08 19.85 2.13
CA LEU A 131 -8.58 18.50 2.36
C LEU A 131 -8.32 17.57 1.18
N LEU A 132 -8.23 18.11 -0.04
CA LEU A 132 -7.94 17.32 -1.24
C LEU A 132 -6.54 16.65 -1.18
N PRO A 133 -5.42 17.40 -1.05
CA PRO A 133 -4.10 16.78 -0.91
C PRO A 133 -3.97 15.94 0.36
N LEU A 134 -4.61 16.32 1.46
CA LEU A 134 -4.58 15.53 2.70
C LEU A 134 -5.25 14.16 2.52
N ALA A 135 -6.39 14.11 1.85
CA ALA A 135 -7.13 12.88 1.60
C ALA A 135 -6.41 11.94 0.62
N PHE A 136 -5.85 12.49 -0.46
CA PHE A 136 -5.30 11.70 -1.56
C PHE A 136 -3.83 11.30 -1.38
N ASN A 137 -3.03 12.12 -0.69
CA ASN A 137 -1.61 11.84 -0.49
C ASN A 137 -1.28 11.35 0.91
N GLU A 138 -1.79 12.02 1.94
CA GLU A 138 -1.39 11.77 3.34
C GLU A 138 -2.25 10.68 4.02
N GLY A 139 -3.43 10.43 3.47
CA GLY A 139 -4.36 9.40 3.92
C GLY A 139 -5.19 9.81 5.15
N PRO A 140 -6.03 8.89 5.66
CA PRO A 140 -7.06 9.20 6.64
C PRO A 140 -6.50 9.59 8.01
N GLY A 141 -5.34 9.08 8.43
CA GLY A 141 -4.73 9.45 9.71
C GLY A 141 -4.35 10.92 9.78
N GLN A 142 -3.70 11.44 8.73
CA GLN A 142 -3.29 12.83 8.64
C GLN A 142 -4.47 13.77 8.36
N ALA A 143 -5.37 13.38 7.43
CA ALA A 143 -6.59 14.13 7.18
C ALA A 143 -7.44 14.30 8.45
N LEU A 144 -7.51 13.24 9.27
CA LEU A 144 -8.21 13.27 10.54
C LEU A 144 -7.53 14.17 11.58
N SER A 145 -6.21 14.04 11.75
CA SER A 145 -5.45 14.82 12.73
C SER A 145 -5.53 16.32 12.43
N ILE A 146 -5.37 16.69 11.15
CA ILE A 146 -5.43 18.09 10.72
C ILE A 146 -6.87 18.60 10.75
N GLY A 147 -7.85 17.78 10.38
CA GLY A 147 -9.27 18.12 10.51
C GLY A 147 -9.65 18.42 11.97
N LYS A 148 -9.18 17.62 12.93
CA LYS A 148 -9.36 17.91 14.38
C LYS A 148 -8.76 19.24 14.79
N SER A 149 -7.58 19.59 14.26
CA SER A 149 -7.00 20.91 14.51
C SER A 149 -7.84 22.04 13.92
N TRP A 150 -8.43 21.86 12.73
CA TRP A 150 -9.30 22.88 12.12
C TRP A 150 -10.67 23.02 12.78
N GLU A 151 -11.20 21.95 13.39
CA GLU A 151 -12.40 22.05 14.24
C GLU A 151 -12.20 23.06 15.38
N ALA A 152 -11.00 23.12 15.96
CA ALA A 152 -10.67 24.12 16.99
C ALA A 152 -10.64 25.57 16.45
N PHE A 153 -10.51 25.76 15.13
CA PHE A 153 -10.54 27.07 14.45
C PHE A 153 -11.90 27.39 13.82
N GLY A 154 -12.95 26.61 14.12
CA GLY A 154 -14.32 26.87 13.67
C GLY A 154 -14.75 26.13 12.40
N PHE A 155 -13.91 25.23 11.85
CA PHE A 155 -14.33 24.34 10.76
C PHE A 155 -15.04 23.11 11.34
N ALA A 156 -16.34 23.23 11.58
CA ALA A 156 -17.16 22.17 12.15
C ALA A 156 -17.05 20.86 11.35
N GLU A 157 -16.88 19.74 12.06
CA GLU A 157 -16.79 18.38 11.49
C GLU A 157 -15.69 18.19 10.43
N ALA A 158 -14.65 19.04 10.41
CA ALA A 158 -13.55 18.91 9.46
C ALA A 158 -12.83 17.56 9.54
N SER A 159 -12.82 16.93 10.72
CA SER A 159 -12.27 15.59 10.94
C SER A 159 -13.06 14.50 10.20
N THR A 160 -14.40 14.55 10.32
CA THR A 160 -15.34 13.67 9.61
C THR A 160 -15.31 13.88 8.10
N ILE A 161 -15.25 15.15 7.64
CA ILE A 161 -15.15 15.49 6.22
C ILE A 161 -13.83 14.98 5.64
N GLY A 162 -12.71 15.19 6.35
CA GLY A 162 -11.40 14.70 5.95
C GLY A 162 -11.34 13.19 5.81
N LEU A 163 -11.90 12.44 6.77
CA LEU A 163 -12.04 10.97 6.69
C LEU A 163 -12.87 10.52 5.49
N THR A 164 -13.95 11.24 5.19
CA THR A 164 -14.83 10.93 4.05
C THR A 164 -14.08 11.13 2.74
N LEU A 165 -13.38 12.26 2.58
CA LEU A 165 -12.57 12.51 1.40
C LEU A 165 -11.41 11.51 1.27
N ALA A 166 -10.75 11.14 2.38
CA ALA A 166 -9.70 10.11 2.37
C ALA A 166 -10.25 8.75 1.92
N SER A 167 -11.47 8.41 2.33
CA SER A 167 -12.16 7.19 1.87
C SER A 167 -12.41 7.22 0.36
N LEU A 168 -12.85 8.36 -0.19
CA LEU A 168 -12.99 8.54 -1.64
C LEU A 168 -11.64 8.45 -2.37
N GLY A 169 -10.58 9.01 -1.80
CA GLY A 169 -9.21 8.88 -2.29
C GLY A 169 -8.77 7.42 -2.39
N PHE A 170 -9.08 6.60 -1.36
CA PHE A 170 -8.84 5.16 -1.40
C PHE A 170 -9.58 4.47 -2.54
N PHE A 171 -10.87 4.76 -2.73
CA PHE A 171 -11.63 4.20 -3.84
C PHE A 171 -11.00 4.56 -5.19
N PHE A 172 -10.61 5.82 -5.38
CA PHE A 172 -9.93 6.26 -6.58
C PHE A 172 -8.59 5.53 -6.78
N ALA A 173 -7.80 5.37 -5.73
CA ALA A 173 -6.54 4.63 -5.77
C ALA A 173 -6.74 3.17 -6.20
N PHE A 174 -7.78 2.49 -5.72
CA PHE A 174 -8.04 1.09 -6.10
C PHE A 174 -8.65 0.93 -7.49
N PHE A 175 -9.56 1.81 -7.91
CA PHE A 175 -10.24 1.70 -9.20
C PHE A 175 -9.44 2.29 -10.36
N VAL A 176 -8.64 3.32 -10.11
CA VAL A 176 -7.85 4.01 -11.15
C VAL A 176 -6.36 3.74 -10.96
N GLY A 177 -5.85 3.96 -9.75
CA GLY A 177 -4.42 3.84 -9.44
C GLY A 177 -3.86 2.43 -9.66
N VAL A 178 -4.47 1.42 -9.04
CA VAL A 178 -4.00 0.02 -9.12
C VAL A 178 -4.04 -0.52 -10.57
N PRO A 179 -5.13 -0.35 -11.36
CA PRO A 179 -5.12 -0.77 -12.75
C PRO A 179 -4.08 -0.04 -13.60
N LEU A 180 -3.88 1.27 -13.39
CA LEU A 180 -2.89 2.05 -14.12
C LEU A 180 -1.46 1.59 -13.79
N ALA A 181 -1.15 1.38 -12.51
CA ALA A 181 0.13 0.85 -12.04
C ALA A 181 0.39 -0.56 -12.62
N ASN A 182 -0.61 -1.45 -12.54
CA ASN A 182 -0.51 -2.80 -13.11
C ASN A 182 -0.27 -2.78 -14.63
N ARG A 183 -0.87 -1.83 -15.36
CA ARG A 183 -0.63 -1.66 -16.80
C ARG A 183 0.78 -1.14 -17.07
N GLY A 184 1.30 -0.22 -16.25
CA GLY A 184 2.67 0.28 -16.34
C GLY A 184 3.70 -0.83 -16.16
N ILE A 185 3.58 -1.62 -15.08
CA ILE A 185 4.47 -2.75 -14.79
C ILE A 185 4.42 -3.80 -15.91
N LYS A 186 3.23 -4.12 -16.44
CA LYS A 186 3.10 -5.06 -17.57
C LYS A 186 3.77 -4.56 -18.84
N ARG A 187 3.69 -3.26 -19.14
CA ARG A 187 4.35 -2.65 -20.31
C ARG A 187 5.86 -2.68 -20.16
N GLU A 188 6.39 -2.34 -18.99
CA GLU A 188 7.83 -2.41 -18.70
C GLU A 188 8.35 -3.84 -18.80
N ASN A 189 7.63 -4.80 -18.21
CA ASN A 189 8.01 -6.23 -18.28
C ASN A 189 7.93 -6.79 -19.71
N THR A 190 7.04 -6.26 -20.55
CA THR A 190 6.97 -6.65 -21.98
C THR A 190 8.09 -5.99 -22.78
N ALA A 191 8.45 -4.75 -22.50
CA ALA A 191 9.56 -4.04 -23.14
C ALA A 191 10.94 -4.62 -22.76
N LYS A 192 11.08 -5.20 -21.56
CA LYS A 192 12.30 -5.88 -21.10
C LYS A 192 12.40 -7.35 -21.52
N ARG A 193 11.35 -7.94 -22.12
CA ARG A 193 11.48 -9.27 -22.75
C ARG A 193 12.28 -9.12 -24.04
N PRO A 194 13.42 -9.81 -24.21
CA PRO A 194 14.01 -9.90 -25.55
C PRO A 194 12.92 -10.44 -26.49
N PRO A 195 12.80 -9.92 -27.72
CA PRO A 195 11.84 -10.45 -28.68
C PRO A 195 12.06 -11.96 -28.72
N ALA A 196 11.00 -12.73 -28.46
CA ALA A 196 11.05 -14.17 -28.62
C ALA A 196 11.62 -14.40 -30.02
N ALA A 197 12.80 -15.01 -30.10
CA ALA A 197 13.40 -15.45 -31.35
C ALA A 197 12.46 -16.52 -31.92
N PHE A 198 11.39 -16.07 -32.56
CA PHE A 198 10.36 -16.88 -33.22
C PHE A 198 10.78 -17.23 -34.65
N LEU A 199 11.97 -16.82 -35.08
CA LEU A 199 12.65 -17.34 -36.27
C LEU A 199 14.08 -17.75 -35.88
N GLY A 200 14.31 -19.04 -35.69
CA GLY A 200 15.65 -19.57 -35.46
C GLY A 200 15.75 -21.07 -35.14
N THR A 201 14.67 -21.75 -34.77
CA THR A 201 14.69 -23.19 -34.45
C THR A 201 14.23 -24.08 -35.61
N ALA A 202 14.64 -23.76 -36.85
CA ALA A 202 14.55 -24.68 -37.99
C ALA A 202 15.88 -25.40 -38.30
N PHE A 203 17.01 -25.00 -37.70
CA PHE A 203 18.35 -25.49 -38.08
C PHE A 203 19.29 -25.82 -36.91
N CYS A 204 18.79 -26.44 -35.83
CA CYS A 204 19.68 -27.08 -34.87
C CYS A 204 19.29 -28.56 -34.69
N PRO A 205 20.06 -29.51 -35.26
CA PRO A 205 19.75 -30.92 -35.14
C PRO A 205 19.94 -31.38 -33.70
N ARG A 206 18.95 -32.11 -33.20
CA ARG A 206 18.91 -32.75 -31.89
C ARG A 206 20.08 -33.73 -31.72
N ALA A 207 21.15 -33.31 -31.04
CA ALA A 207 22.21 -34.23 -30.63
C ALA A 207 21.72 -35.14 -29.50
N LYS A 208 21.65 -36.45 -29.77
CA LYS A 208 21.54 -37.52 -28.77
C LYS A 208 22.94 -38.07 -28.45
N SER A 209 23.08 -38.60 -27.24
CA SER A 209 24.25 -39.29 -26.63
C SER A 209 25.32 -38.33 -26.07
N GLY A 210 25.90 -38.53 -24.89
CA GLY A 210 26.19 -39.79 -24.21
C GLY A 210 26.15 -39.75 -22.68
N ARG A 211 26.17 -40.97 -22.15
CA ARG A 211 26.11 -41.45 -20.77
C ARG A 211 27.36 -41.01 -19.97
N ALA A 212 27.18 -40.40 -18.79
CA ALA A 212 28.23 -40.32 -17.77
C ALA A 212 27.96 -41.42 -16.71
N PRO A 213 28.99 -42.19 -16.26
CA PRO A 213 28.77 -43.33 -15.37
C PRO A 213 28.56 -42.89 -13.92
N ALA A 214 27.71 -43.65 -13.22
CA ALA A 214 27.46 -43.53 -11.80
C ALA A 214 28.72 -43.90 -10.99
N ALA A 215 29.10 -43.03 -10.06
CA ALA A 215 30.01 -43.38 -8.97
C ALA A 215 29.16 -43.67 -7.71
N LEU A 216 29.26 -44.89 -7.20
CA LEU A 216 28.68 -45.37 -5.94
C LEU A 216 29.35 -44.69 -4.73
N PRO A 217 28.66 -44.43 -3.61
CA PRO A 217 29.30 -44.23 -2.32
C PRO A 217 29.24 -45.51 -1.48
N PRO A 218 30.32 -45.91 -0.79
CA PRO A 218 30.20 -46.81 0.35
C PRO A 218 30.24 -46.05 1.68
N THR A 219 29.27 -46.40 2.53
CA THR A 219 29.32 -46.54 3.99
C THR A 219 29.54 -45.30 4.89
N ALA A 220 28.49 -44.95 5.63
CA ALA A 220 28.56 -44.40 7.00
C ALA A 220 28.90 -45.57 7.99
N PRO A 221 29.30 -45.37 9.27
CA PRO A 221 28.55 -44.55 10.24
C PRO A 221 29.35 -43.88 11.41
N THR A 222 28.59 -43.12 12.21
CA THR A 222 28.80 -42.70 13.62
C THR A 222 29.71 -41.51 13.93
N SER A 223 29.15 -40.40 14.44
CA SER A 223 28.95 -40.16 15.88
C SER A 223 28.86 -38.65 16.18
N ASN A 224 27.80 -38.29 16.91
CA ASN A 224 27.68 -37.27 17.95
C ASN A 224 28.49 -35.95 17.85
N ALA A 225 27.78 -34.81 17.73
CA ALA A 225 27.75 -33.72 18.73
C ALA A 225 27.23 -32.41 18.13
N TRP A 226 26.11 -31.91 18.68
CA TRP A 226 25.83 -30.47 18.82
C TRP A 226 26.65 -29.92 20.03
N PRO A 227 26.70 -28.62 20.38
CA PRO A 227 26.36 -27.35 19.69
C PRO A 227 27.43 -26.22 19.91
N PHE A 228 27.12 -24.97 19.52
CA PHE A 228 27.73 -23.69 19.99
C PHE A 228 29.20 -23.36 19.64
N THR A 229 29.40 -22.24 18.92
CA THR A 229 30.12 -21.00 19.34
C THR A 229 30.61 -20.19 18.12
N SER A 230 30.35 -18.88 18.14
CA SER A 230 31.00 -17.85 17.32
C SER A 230 32.40 -17.53 17.89
N PRO A 231 33.12 -16.46 17.47
CA PRO A 231 33.54 -15.98 16.15
C PRO A 231 35.09 -15.89 16.06
N ARG A 232 35.70 -15.81 14.86
CA ARG A 232 36.95 -15.01 14.63
C ARG A 232 37.45 -15.00 13.16
N SER A 233 37.76 -13.78 12.74
CA SER A 233 38.71 -13.27 11.74
C SER A 233 39.66 -14.22 10.97
N ALA A 234 39.75 -14.01 9.65
CA ALA A 234 40.97 -13.84 8.83
C ALA A 234 40.50 -13.45 7.40
N SER A 235 40.77 -12.28 6.80
CA SER A 235 42.03 -11.71 6.30
C SER A 235 42.90 -12.68 5.46
N SER A 236 42.68 -12.69 4.14
CA SER A 236 43.73 -12.78 3.08
C SER A 236 43.04 -12.92 1.70
N THR A 237 43.06 -11.91 0.83
CA THR A 237 43.98 -11.84 -0.33
C THR A 237 44.22 -13.17 -1.04
N CYS A 238 43.51 -13.38 -2.16
CA CYS A 238 44.05 -13.59 -3.51
C CYS A 238 42.93 -13.43 -4.54
#